data_AF-A0A533SKW8-F1
#
_entry.id   AF-A0A533SKW8-F1
#
_cell.length_a   1.000
_cell.length_b   1.000
_cell.length_c   1.000
_cell.angle_alpha   90.00
_cell.angle_beta   90.00
_cell.angle_gamma   90.00
#
_symmetry.space_group_name_H-M   'P 1'
#
loop_
_entity.id
_entity.type
_entity.pdbx_description
1 polymer ?
#
loop_
_entity_poly.entity_id
_entity_poly.type
_entity_poly.pdbx_seq_one_letter_code
_entity_poly.pdbx_strand_id
1 'polypeptide(L)'
;GMLPANLIEAPADAKESTERFISGLKEKGWGGILAFGQPNEPILGVPVGMDRFGISMIGGLIPAAAIRETGAAVDTFAPHLLIPIEDMKRI
;
A
#
# COMPACT_ATOMS: atom_id res chain seq x y z
N GLY A 1 14.16 -10.96 4.71
CA GLY A 1 13.01 -11.58 4.04
C GLY A 1 12.66 -10.79 2.79
N MET A 2 11.67 -11.24 2.04
CA MET A 2 11.14 -10.56 0.86
C MET A 2 9.71 -10.13 1.15
N LEU A 3 9.33 -8.90 0.79
CA LEU A 3 7.98 -8.39 0.99
C LEU A 3 7.34 -8.07 -0.38
N PRO A 4 6.18 -8.66 -0.71
CA PRO A 4 5.40 -8.24 -1.88
C PRO A 4 4.98 -6.77 -1.76
N ALA A 5 5.25 -5.99 -2.80
CA ALA A 5 4.84 -4.60 -2.89
C ALA A 5 3.99 -4.39 -4.15
N ASN A 6 2.95 -3.56 -4.01
CA ASN A 6 2.12 -3.11 -5.11
C ASN A 6 2.60 -1.73 -5.56
N LEU A 7 2.61 -1.49 -6.87
CA LEU A 7 2.91 -0.18 -7.45
C LEU A 7 1.67 0.37 -8.14
N ILE A 8 1.37 1.63 -7.85
CA ILE A 8 0.30 2.39 -8.49
C ILE A 8 0.94 3.64 -9.08
N GLU A 9 0.52 4.03 -10.28
CA GLU A 9 0.90 5.32 -10.87
C GLU A 9 -0.29 6.26 -10.90
N ALA A 10 -0.04 7.55 -10.71
CA ALA A 10 -1.01 8.62 -10.88
C ALA A 10 -0.43 9.79 -11.68
N PRO A 11 -1.26 10.65 -12.31
CA PRO A 11 -0.80 11.83 -13.04
C PRO A 11 0.01 12.78 -12.16
N ALA A 12 1.08 13.38 -12.71
CA ALA A 12 1.97 14.28 -11.97
C ALA A 12 1.23 15.45 -11.30
N ASP A 13 0.22 16.01 -11.97
CA ASP A 13 -0.62 17.10 -11.46
C ASP A 13 -1.36 16.75 -10.15
N ALA A 14 -1.63 15.46 -9.92
CA ALA A 14 -2.31 14.99 -8.71
C ALA A 14 -1.35 14.71 -7.54
N LYS A 15 -0.03 14.89 -7.70
CA LYS A 15 0.95 14.51 -6.69
C LYS A 15 0.71 15.20 -5.36
N GLU A 16 0.62 16.54 -5.37
CA GLU A 16 0.54 17.31 -4.14
C GLU A 16 -0.75 17.02 -3.36
N SER A 17 -1.88 16.93 -4.06
CA SER A 17 -3.15 16.57 -3.43
C SER A 17 -3.09 15.16 -2.85
N THR A 18 -2.53 14.19 -3.58
CA THR A 18 -2.37 12.81 -3.13
C THR A 18 -1.48 12.72 -1.88
N GLU A 19 -0.35 13.43 -1.86
CA GLU A 19 0.57 13.48 -0.73
C GLU A 19 -0.09 14.04 0.54
N ARG A 20 -0.89 15.10 0.39
CA ARG A 20 -1.69 15.67 1.50
C ARG A 20 -2.72 14.65 2.02
N PHE A 21 -3.45 13.97 1.13
CA PHE A 21 -4.43 12.94 1.53
C PHE A 21 -3.78 11.77 2.26
N ILE A 22 -2.69 11.23 1.71
CA ILE A 22 -1.94 10.13 2.33
C ILE A 22 -1.41 10.52 3.71
N SER A 23 -0.90 11.75 3.86
CA SER A 23 -0.42 12.25 5.15
C SER A 23 -1.54 12.29 6.18
N GLY A 24 -2.73 12.78 5.80
CA GLY A 24 -3.90 12.78 6.68
C GLY A 24 -4.43 11.37 7.02
N LEU A 25 -4.32 10.42 6.08
CA LEU A 25 -4.63 9.01 6.35
C LEU A 25 -3.64 8.42 7.36
N LYS A 26 -2.35 8.70 7.20
CA LYS A 26 -1.28 8.25 8.12
C LYS A 26 -1.50 8.78 9.53
N GLU A 27 -1.85 10.05 9.69
CA GLU A 27 -2.20 10.65 10.99
C GLU A 27 -3.38 9.96 11.67
N LYS A 28 -4.34 9.46 10.88
CA LYS A 28 -5.49 8.67 11.38
C LYS A 28 -5.17 7.20 11.63
N GLY A 29 -3.91 6.77 11.44
CA GLY A 29 -3.45 5.40 11.65
C GLY A 29 -3.55 4.48 10.45
N TRP A 30 -3.89 5.00 9.27
CA TRP A 30 -3.89 4.23 8.03
C TRP A 30 -2.48 4.25 7.42
N GLY A 31 -1.76 3.15 7.60
CA GLY A 31 -0.42 2.94 7.04
C GLY A 31 -0.44 2.16 5.73
N GLY A 32 0.74 1.74 5.30
CA GLY A 32 0.91 0.81 4.18
C GLY A 32 1.62 1.39 2.96
N ILE A 33 1.87 2.70 2.90
CA ILE A 33 2.74 3.29 1.89
C ILE A 33 4.19 2.96 2.22
N LEU A 34 4.89 2.32 1.30
CA LEU A 34 6.31 1.98 1.38
C LEU A 34 7.20 3.08 0.80
N ALA A 35 6.78 3.66 -0.33
CA ALA A 35 7.48 4.75 -0.99
C ALA A 35 6.51 5.63 -1.78
N PHE A 36 6.86 6.91 -1.93
CA PHE A 36 6.12 7.89 -2.72
C PHE A 36 7.10 8.60 -3.64
N GLY A 37 6.93 8.46 -4.95
CA GLY A 37 7.89 8.89 -5.97
C GLY A 37 7.70 10.34 -6.41
N GLN A 38 8.70 10.86 -7.12
CA GLN A 38 8.60 12.12 -7.85
C GLN A 38 8.09 11.88 -9.28
N PRO A 39 7.53 12.91 -9.95
CA PRO A 39 7.12 12.79 -11.34
C PRO A 39 8.30 12.43 -12.25
N ASN A 40 8.07 11.52 -13.20
CA ASN A 40 9.06 11.06 -14.18
C ASN A 40 10.29 10.35 -13.56
N GLU A 41 10.26 10.01 -12.27
CA GLU A 41 11.33 9.26 -11.61
C GLU A 41 10.90 7.80 -11.35
N PRO A 42 11.83 6.83 -11.48
CA PRO A 42 11.54 5.46 -11.10
C PRO A 42 11.32 5.35 -9.58
N ILE A 43 10.46 4.43 -9.17
CA ILE A 43 10.20 4.13 -7.76
C ILE A 43 10.60 2.69 -7.46
N LEU A 44 11.46 2.50 -6.45
CA LEU A 44 12.00 1.17 -6.09
C LEU A 44 12.61 0.41 -7.28
N GLY A 45 13.22 1.13 -8.23
CA GLY A 45 13.82 0.55 -9.43
C GLY A 45 12.83 0.20 -10.54
N VAL A 46 11.52 0.45 -10.35
CA VAL A 46 10.50 0.27 -11.38
C VAL A 46 10.29 1.61 -12.11
N PRO A 47 10.36 1.65 -13.45
CA PRO A 47 10.12 2.86 -14.22
C PRO A 47 8.66 3.31 -14.08
N VAL A 48 8.45 4.63 -14.08
CA VAL A 48 7.14 5.27 -14.06
C VAL A 48 6.92 5.97 -15.41
N GLY A 49 5.67 6.00 -15.88
CA GLY A 49 5.33 6.68 -17.14
C GLY A 49 5.66 8.17 -17.15
N MET A 50 5.80 8.74 -18.35
CA MET A 50 5.92 10.20 -18.50
C MET A 50 4.70 10.91 -17.92
N ASP A 51 4.94 12.04 -17.28
CA ASP A 51 3.93 12.87 -16.61
C ASP A 51 3.15 12.13 -15.52
N ARG A 52 3.79 11.16 -14.88
CA ARG A 52 3.23 10.36 -13.78
C ARG A 52 4.22 10.25 -12.63
N PHE A 53 3.70 9.98 -11.45
CA PHE A 53 4.47 9.62 -10.26
C PHE A 53 4.00 8.26 -9.74
N GLY A 54 4.92 7.53 -9.09
CA GLY A 54 4.65 6.21 -8.53
C GLY A 54 4.35 6.24 -7.03
N ILE A 55 3.54 5.29 -6.57
CA ILE A 55 3.26 5.02 -5.16
C ILE A 55 3.43 3.53 -4.94
N SER A 56 4.29 3.16 -3.99
CA SER A 56 4.48 1.76 -3.59
C SER A 56 3.77 1.49 -2.27
N MET A 57 3.03 0.39 -2.19
CA MET A 57 2.26 0.00 -1.02
C MET A 57 2.51 -1.45 -0.63
N ILE A 58 2.40 -1.74 0.66
CA ILE A 58 2.43 -3.08 1.22
C ILE A 58 1.17 -3.87 0.82
N GLY A 59 1.31 -5.15 0.49
CA GLY A 59 0.17 -6.03 0.25
C GLY A 59 -0.62 -6.33 1.54
N GLY A 60 -1.95 -6.30 1.47
CA GLY A 60 -2.82 -6.53 2.64
C GLY A 60 -2.71 -7.91 3.28
N LEU A 61 -2.19 -8.92 2.56
CA LEU A 61 -1.96 -10.27 3.08
C LEU A 61 -0.59 -10.46 3.73
N ILE A 62 0.28 -9.44 3.77
CA ILE A 62 1.60 -9.56 4.40
C ILE A 62 1.52 -9.95 5.89
N PRO A 63 0.61 -9.41 6.71
CA PRO A 63 0.45 -9.88 8.09
C PRO A 63 0.12 -11.38 8.18
N ALA A 64 -0.72 -11.88 7.28
CA ALA A 64 -1.06 -13.30 7.20
C ALA A 64 0.15 -14.17 6.82
N ALA A 65 0.96 -13.69 5.87
CA ALA A 65 2.22 -14.35 5.48
C ALA A 65 3.23 -14.37 6.64
N ALA A 66 3.40 -13.25 7.35
CA ALA A 66 4.29 -13.15 8.51
C ALA A 66 3.85 -14.11 9.65
N ILE A 67 2.55 -14.22 9.90
CA ILE A 67 2.00 -15.20 10.87
C ILE A 67 2.31 -16.63 10.41
N ARG A 68 2.12 -16.93 9.12
CA ARG A 68 2.42 -18.25 8.56
C ARG A 68 3.90 -18.62 8.71
N GLU A 69 4.81 -17.66 8.55
CA GLU A 69 6.25 -17.85 8.74
C GLU A 69 6.63 -18.24 10.18
N THR A 70 5.78 -17.97 11.18
CA THR A 70 5.99 -18.44 12.57
C THR A 70 5.63 -19.92 12.79
N GLY A 71 5.10 -20.61 11.77
CA GLY A 71 4.62 -21.98 11.85
C GLY A 71 3.12 -22.12 12.11
N ALA A 72 2.41 -21.01 12.32
CA ALA A 72 0.95 -21.02 12.48
C ALA A 72 0.22 -21.45 11.19
N ALA A 73 -0.93 -22.13 11.34
CA ALA A 73 -1.82 -22.40 10.23
C ALA A 73 -2.60 -21.12 9.86
N VAL A 74 -2.62 -20.78 8.57
CA VAL A 74 -3.30 -19.60 8.04
C VAL A 74 -3.98 -19.97 6.74
N ASP A 75 -5.31 -19.80 6.70
CA ASP A 75 -6.12 -19.94 5.49
C ASP A 75 -6.43 -18.56 4.92
N THR A 76 -6.30 -18.43 3.60
CA THR A 76 -6.63 -17.18 2.89
C THR A 76 -7.63 -17.48 1.79
N PHE A 77 -8.53 -16.52 1.56
CA PHE A 77 -9.56 -16.59 0.52
C PHE A 77 -9.37 -15.42 -0.43
N ALA A 78 -9.82 -15.57 -1.68
CA ALA A 78 -9.94 -14.43 -2.59
C ALA A 78 -10.83 -13.33 -1.96
N PRO A 79 -10.67 -12.05 -2.33
CA PRO A 79 -11.54 -10.99 -1.84
C PRO A 79 -13.02 -11.34 -2.08
N HIS A 80 -13.78 -11.52 -1.00
CA HIS A 80 -15.16 -12.05 -1.07
C HIS A 80 -16.14 -11.31 -0.16
N LEU A 81 -15.70 -10.27 0.55
CA LEU A 81 -16.52 -9.57 1.54
C LEU A 81 -16.24 -8.07 1.58
N LEU A 82 -17.30 -7.31 1.87
CA LEU A 82 -17.24 -5.91 2.30
C LEU A 82 -17.59 -5.87 3.79
N ILE A 83 -16.76 -5.20 4.59
CA ILE A 83 -16.94 -5.08 6.04
C ILE A 83 -17.00 -3.59 6.39
N PRO A 84 -17.99 -3.13 7.16
CA PRO A 84 -18.00 -1.80 7.76
C PRO A 84 -16.74 -1.57 8.63
N ILE A 85 -16.15 -0.37 8.56
CA ILE A 85 -14.90 -0.09 9.29
C ILE A 85 -15.11 -0.16 10.81
N GLU A 86 -16.31 0.18 11.28
CA GLU A 86 -16.72 0.11 12.68
C GLU A 86 -16.70 -1.32 13.26
N ASP A 87 -16.82 -2.34 12.40
CA ASP A 87 -16.73 -3.75 12.81
C ASP A 87 -15.27 -4.23 12.91
N MET A 88 -14.30 -3.42 12.45
CA MET A 88 -12.88 -3.74 12.52
C MET A 88 -12.25 -3.30 13.85
N LYS A 89 -11.40 -4.16 14.41
CA LYS A 89 -10.60 -3.82 15.59
C LYS A 89 -9.25 -3.25 15.18
N ARG A 90 -8.92 -2.05 15.66
CA ARG A 90 -7.57 -1.48 15.54
C ARG A 90 -6.60 -2.32 16.38
N ILE A 91 -5.55 -2.79 15.72
CA ILE A 91 -4.42 -3.53 16.30
C ILE A 91 -3.21 -2.62 16.49
#